data_AF-A0A3N4LJ11-F1
#
_entry.id   AF-A0A3N4LJ11-F1
#
_cell.length_a   1.000
_cell.length_b   1.000
_cell.length_c   1.000
_cell.angle_alpha   90.00
_cell.angle_beta   90.00
_cell.angle_gamma   90.00
#
_symmetry.space_group_name_H-M   'P 1'
#
loop_
_entity.id
_entity.type
_entity.pdbx_description
1 polymer ?
#
loop_
_entity_poly.entity_id
_entity_poly.type
_entity_poly.pdbx_seq_one_letter_code
_entity_poly.pdbx_strand_id
1 'polypeptide(L)'
;MPAPAARPRGPKLKFTTEDDQLLVDLKENKALTWKQIAEFFPGRSSGTLQVRYCTKLKAKTTIWTDDTVMRLRNAMEEYEQDRWKVVAGKVGGGFSAAACREKAKELQ
;
A
#
# COMPACT_ATOMS: atom_id res chain seq x y z
N MET A 1 22.12 -37.20 -5.70
CA MET A 1 21.40 -35.91 -5.59
C MET A 1 20.38 -36.05 -4.46
N PRO A 2 20.50 -35.34 -3.32
CA PRO A 2 19.47 -35.40 -2.29
C PRO A 2 18.23 -34.62 -2.74
N ALA A 3 17.04 -35.18 -2.47
CA ALA A 3 15.76 -34.57 -2.82
C ALA A 3 15.51 -33.27 -2.03
N PRO A 4 14.88 -32.25 -2.62
CA PRO A 4 14.58 -31.00 -1.92
C PRO A 4 13.65 -31.25 -0.74
N ALA A 5 14.03 -30.72 0.43
CA ALA A 5 13.31 -30.90 1.68
C ALA A 5 11.81 -30.55 1.56
N ALA A 6 10.96 -31.45 2.05
CA ALA A 6 9.52 -31.23 2.11
C ALA A 6 9.21 -30.06 3.04
N ARG A 7 8.64 -28.98 2.48
CA ARG A 7 8.24 -27.80 3.27
C ARG A 7 7.17 -28.23 4.27
N PRO A 8 7.30 -27.92 5.58
CA PRO A 8 6.27 -28.23 6.55
C PRO A 8 5.02 -27.43 6.20
N ARG A 9 3.94 -28.14 5.86
CA ARG A 9 2.60 -27.58 5.69
C ARG A 9 2.01 -27.33 7.08
N GLY A 10 2.49 -26.28 7.73
CA GLY A 10 1.84 -25.73 8.92
C GLY A 10 0.39 -25.33 8.62
N PRO A 11 -0.44 -25.06 9.65
CA PRO A 11 -1.83 -24.67 9.48
C PRO A 11 -1.91 -23.53 8.46
N LYS A 12 -2.88 -23.55 7.54
CA LYS A 12 -3.16 -22.43 6.63
C LYS A 12 -3.54 -21.22 7.49
N LEU A 13 -2.55 -20.50 8.00
CA LEU A 13 -2.74 -19.21 8.64
C LEU A 13 -3.54 -18.38 7.64
N LYS A 14 -4.68 -17.85 8.06
CA LYS A 14 -5.42 -16.86 7.29
C LYS A 14 -4.74 -15.51 7.57
N PHE A 15 -4.71 -14.62 6.59
CA PHE A 15 -4.28 -13.24 6.84
C PHE A 15 -5.29 -12.60 7.79
N THR A 16 -4.81 -12.14 8.94
CA THR A 16 -5.62 -11.34 9.87
C THR A 16 -5.66 -9.88 9.42
N THR A 17 -6.53 -9.10 10.04
CA THR A 17 -6.57 -7.65 9.81
C THR A 17 -5.26 -6.98 10.26
N GLU A 18 -4.64 -7.46 11.35
CA GLU A 18 -3.33 -6.95 11.78
C GLU A 18 -2.23 -7.29 10.78
N ASP A 19 -2.22 -8.51 10.23
CA ASP A 19 -1.28 -8.89 9.17
C ASP A 19 -1.42 -7.96 7.96
N ASP A 20 -2.65 -7.67 7.54
CA ASP A 20 -2.94 -6.80 6.41
C ASP A 20 -2.51 -5.35 6.70
N GLN A 21 -2.74 -4.84 7.91
CA GLN A 21 -2.27 -3.50 8.32
C GLN A 21 -0.74 -3.41 8.34
N LEU A 22 -0.07 -4.39 8.94
CA LEU A 22 1.38 -4.45 8.98
C LEU A 22 1.96 -4.54 7.56
N LEU A 23 1.33 -5.32 6.67
CA LEU A 23 1.76 -5.46 5.29
C LEU A 23 1.67 -4.14 4.52
N VAL A 24 0.60 -3.36 4.74
CA VAL A 24 0.45 -2.01 4.16
C VAL A 24 1.46 -1.04 4.75
N ASP A 25 1.62 -1.00 6.08
CA ASP A 25 2.56 -0.10 6.76
C ASP A 25 3.99 -0.32 6.29
N LEU A 26 4.46 -1.58 6.28
CA LEU A 26 5.80 -1.90 5.83
C LEU A 26 6.01 -1.56 4.35
N LYS A 27 4.96 -1.69 3.52
CA LYS A 27 5.05 -1.43 2.08
C LYS A 27 4.98 0.05 1.72
N GLU A 28 4.09 0.79 2.36
CA GLU A 28 3.74 2.18 2.01
C GLU A 28 4.42 3.19 2.93
N ASN A 29 4.44 2.95 4.25
CA ASN A 29 5.07 3.86 5.21
C ASN A 29 6.58 3.64 5.30
N LYS A 30 7.03 2.38 5.34
CA LYS A 30 8.47 2.05 5.40
C LYS A 30 9.11 1.81 4.04
N ALA A 31 8.34 1.83 2.96
CA ALA A 31 8.80 1.63 1.59
C ALA A 31 9.69 0.39 1.38
N LEU A 32 9.47 -0.68 2.16
CA LEU A 32 10.32 -1.87 2.13
C LEU A 32 10.09 -2.71 0.86
N THR A 33 11.13 -3.47 0.50
CA THR A 33 11.01 -4.49 -0.55
C THR A 33 10.25 -5.70 -0.05
N TRP A 34 9.57 -6.44 -0.93
CA TRP A 34 8.82 -7.65 -0.55
C TRP A 34 9.69 -8.70 0.17
N LYS A 35 11.00 -8.74 -0.14
CA LYS A 35 11.96 -9.60 0.55
C LYS A 35 12.12 -9.20 2.02
N GLN A 36 12.33 -7.91 2.29
CA GLN A 36 12.43 -7.39 3.66
C GLN A 36 11.12 -7.53 4.42
N ILE A 37 9.98 -7.26 3.76
CA ILE A 37 8.67 -7.44 4.38
C ILE A 37 8.46 -8.89 4.80
N ALA A 38 8.92 -9.87 4.00
CA ALA A 38 8.80 -11.28 4.36
C ALA A 38 9.56 -11.68 5.64
N GLU A 39 10.57 -10.89 6.06
CA GLU A 39 11.25 -11.11 7.34
C GLU A 39 10.34 -10.82 8.55
N PHE A 40 9.31 -9.98 8.37
CA PHE A 40 8.30 -9.68 9.40
C PHE A 40 7.14 -10.69 9.43
N PHE A 41 7.02 -11.57 8.44
CA PHE A 41 5.96 -12.57 8.35
C PHE A 41 6.54 -14.00 8.33
N PRO A 42 6.95 -14.54 9.49
CA PRO A 42 7.52 -15.88 9.56
C PRO A 42 6.51 -16.91 9.02
N GLY A 43 6.94 -17.73 8.07
CA GLY A 43 6.10 -18.73 7.42
C GLY A 43 5.28 -18.22 6.21
N ARG A 44 5.44 -16.96 5.81
CA ARG A 44 4.91 -16.43 4.55
C ARG A 44 6.03 -16.15 3.56
N SER A 45 5.77 -16.37 2.28
CA SER A 45 6.70 -15.97 1.23
C SER A 45 6.42 -14.54 0.77
N SER A 46 7.46 -13.83 0.35
CA SER A 46 7.36 -12.50 -0.27
C SER A 46 6.35 -12.47 -1.43
N GLY A 47 6.28 -13.54 -2.23
CA GLY A 47 5.29 -13.68 -3.31
C GLY A 47 3.85 -13.77 -2.81
N THR A 48 3.61 -14.51 -1.71
CA THR A 48 2.27 -14.58 -1.08
C THR A 48 1.83 -13.22 -0.57
N LEU A 49 2.74 -12.49 0.08
CA LEU A 49 2.50 -11.13 0.59
C LEU A 49 2.23 -10.14 -0.54
N GLN A 50 2.99 -10.20 -1.63
CA GLN A 50 2.77 -9.39 -2.81
C GLN A 50 1.39 -9.64 -3.43
N VAL A 51 1.00 -10.91 -3.60
CA VAL A 51 -0.33 -11.25 -4.15
C VAL A 51 -1.44 -10.75 -3.22
N ARG A 52 -1.31 -10.98 -1.91
CA ARG A 52 -2.27 -10.47 -0.91
C ARG A 52 -2.41 -8.95 -1.00
N TYR A 53 -1.27 -8.25 -1.04
CA TYR A 53 -1.24 -6.81 -1.16
C TYR A 53 -1.91 -6.35 -2.45
N CYS A 54 -1.45 -6.81 -3.62
CA CYS A 54 -1.99 -6.35 -4.90
C CYS A 54 -3.48 -6.66 -5.10
N THR A 55 -3.98 -7.79 -4.61
CA THR A 55 -5.36 -8.24 -4.87
C THR A 55 -6.37 -7.78 -3.82
N LYS A 56 -5.95 -7.52 -2.57
CA LYS A 56 -6.86 -7.23 -1.46
C LYS A 56 -6.56 -5.92 -0.73
N LEU A 57 -5.31 -5.45 -0.74
CA LEU A 57 -4.89 -4.29 0.07
C LEU A 57 -4.60 -3.06 -0.76
N LYS A 58 -3.98 -3.20 -1.93
CA LYS A 58 -3.69 -2.10 -2.86
C LYS A 58 -4.97 -1.39 -3.31
N ALA A 59 -6.05 -2.14 -3.52
CA ALA A 59 -7.37 -1.58 -3.82
C ALA A 59 -7.92 -0.74 -2.66
N LYS A 60 -7.56 -1.07 -1.40
CA LYS A 60 -7.86 -0.25 -0.23
C LYS A 60 -6.96 0.98 -0.13
N THR A 61 -5.72 0.94 -0.62
CA THR A 61 -4.82 2.12 -0.63
C THR A 61 -5.20 3.16 -1.69
N THR A 62 -5.94 2.77 -2.73
CA THR A 62 -6.63 3.71 -3.64
C THR A 62 -7.91 4.31 -3.05
N ILE A 63 -8.26 3.99 -1.80
CA ILE A 63 -9.35 4.65 -1.08
C ILE A 63 -8.81 5.95 -0.52
N TRP A 64 -9.52 7.04 -0.78
CA TRP A 64 -9.33 8.32 -0.13
C TRP A 64 -9.61 8.19 1.37
N THR A 65 -8.58 7.87 2.15
CA THR A 65 -8.62 7.90 3.61
C THR A 65 -8.48 9.33 4.11
N ASP A 66 -8.94 9.60 5.32
CA ASP A 66 -8.83 10.92 5.96
C ASP A 66 -7.42 11.51 5.87
N ASP A 67 -6.40 10.67 6.08
CA ASP A 67 -4.99 11.06 5.97
C ASP A 67 -4.60 11.46 4.53
N THR A 68 -5.01 10.70 3.51
CA THR A 68 -4.74 11.04 2.10
C THR A 68 -5.53 12.26 1.62
N VAL A 69 -6.75 12.45 2.14
CA VAL A 69 -7.59 13.63 1.88
C VAL A 69 -6.99 14.87 2.55
N MET A 70 -6.47 14.73 3.77
CA MET A 70 -5.78 15.80 4.49
C MET A 70 -4.51 16.22 3.74
N ARG A 71 -3.71 15.25 3.28
CA ARG A 71 -2.54 15.52 2.41
C ARG A 71 -2.94 16.20 1.11
N LEU A 72 -4.05 15.78 0.49
CA LEU A 72 -4.57 16.41 -0.72
C LEU A 72 -4.97 17.87 -0.45
N ARG A 73 -5.76 18.15 0.59
CA ARG A 73 -6.14 19.52 0.96
C ARG A 73 -4.94 20.41 1.21
N ASN A 74 -4.00 19.93 2.02
CA ASN A 74 -2.79 20.70 2.33
C ASN A 74 -1.97 20.95 1.05
N ALA A 75 -1.82 19.96 0.18
CA ALA A 75 -1.13 20.12 -1.09
C ALA A 75 -1.88 21.03 -2.08
N MET A 76 -3.21 21.15 -2.02
CA MET A 76 -3.99 22.09 -2.82
C MET A 76 -3.92 23.53 -2.31
N GLU A 77 -3.72 23.72 -1.00
CA GLU A 77 -3.46 25.06 -0.44
C GLU A 77 -2.01 25.51 -0.69
N GLU A 78 -1.06 24.58 -0.63
CA GLU A 78 0.37 24.85 -0.83
C GLU A 78 0.73 25.04 -2.31
N TYR A 79 0.00 24.40 -3.24
CA TYR A 79 0.26 24.46 -4.67
C TYR A 79 -0.99 24.91 -5.44
N GLU A 80 -0.82 25.87 -6.36
CA GLU A 80 -1.88 26.23 -7.31
C GLU A 80 -2.41 25.00 -8.05
N GLN A 81 -3.73 24.96 -8.30
CA GLN A 81 -4.44 23.79 -8.85
C GLN A 81 -3.80 23.22 -10.13
N ASP A 82 -3.00 23.96 -10.89
CA ASP A 82 -2.31 23.45 -12.08
C ASP A 82 -1.14 22.48 -11.80
N ARG A 83 -0.72 22.33 -10.53
CA ARG A 83 0.40 21.45 -10.15
C ARG A 83 -0.03 20.07 -9.64
N TRP A 84 -1.06 19.47 -10.25
CA TRP A 84 -1.54 18.13 -9.89
C TRP A 84 -0.46 17.03 -9.88
N LYS A 85 0.58 17.15 -10.71
CA LYS A 85 1.72 16.22 -10.69
C LYS A 85 2.48 16.25 -9.36
N VAL A 86 2.64 17.44 -8.77
CA VAL A 86 3.30 17.62 -7.47
C VAL A 86 2.36 17.18 -6.36
N VAL A 87 1.09 17.57 -6.45
CA VAL A 87 0.03 17.15 -5.51
C VAL A 87 -0.06 15.64 -5.41
N ALA A 88 -0.08 14.90 -6.54
CA ALA A 88 -0.08 13.44 -6.52
C ALA A 88 1.14 12.84 -5.82
N GLY A 89 2.32 13.44 -6.01
CA GLY A 89 3.52 13.05 -5.27
C GLY A 89 3.40 13.25 -3.76
N LYS A 90 2.73 14.32 -3.31
CA LYS A 90 2.46 14.64 -1.90
C LYS A 90 1.37 13.76 -1.28
N VAL A 91 0.31 13.44 -2.03
CA VAL A 91 -0.78 12.56 -1.58
C VAL A 91 -0.28 11.12 -1.43
N GLY A 92 0.62 10.69 -2.30
CA GLY A 92 1.34 9.41 -2.19
C GLY A 92 1.30 8.59 -3.48
N GLY A 93 2.22 7.63 -3.61
CA GLY A 93 2.45 6.83 -4.83
C GLY A 93 1.29 5.92 -5.29
N GLY A 94 0.16 5.95 -4.59
CA GLY A 94 -1.08 5.26 -4.97
C GLY A 94 -2.07 6.09 -5.80
N PHE A 95 -1.91 7.41 -5.87
CA PHE A 95 -2.85 8.31 -6.54
C PHE A 95 -2.21 8.99 -7.75
N SER A 96 -2.94 9.03 -8.87
CA SER A 96 -2.52 9.77 -10.05
C SER A 96 -2.93 11.23 -9.95
N ALA A 97 -2.25 12.12 -10.69
CA ALA A 97 -2.62 13.53 -10.80
C ALA A 97 -4.11 13.73 -11.19
N ALA A 98 -4.63 12.87 -12.06
CA ALA A 98 -6.05 12.88 -12.45
C ALA A 98 -6.97 12.48 -11.28
N ALA A 99 -6.61 11.44 -10.51
CA ALA A 99 -7.37 11.03 -9.33
C ALA A 99 -7.39 12.13 -8.27
N CYS A 100 -6.25 12.79 -8.01
CA CYS A 100 -6.16 13.92 -7.09
C CYS A 100 -7.07 15.08 -7.50
N ARG A 101 -7.11 15.41 -8.80
CA ARG A 101 -7.98 16.48 -9.34
C ARG A 101 -9.47 16.15 -9.22
N GLU A 102 -9.86 14.92 -9.53
CA GLU A 102 -11.24 14.46 -9.36
C GLU A 102 -11.68 14.60 -7.90
N LYS A 103 -10.85 14.12 -6.96
CA LYS A 103 -11.19 14.20 -5.54
C LYS A 103 -11.20 15.64 -5.02
N ALA A 104 -10.28 16.47 -5.48
CA ALA A 104 -10.24 17.88 -5.17
C ALA A 104 -11.56 18.59 -5.51
N LYS A 105 -12.14 18.28 -6.68
CA LYS A 105 -13.44 18.84 -7.10
C LYS A 105 -14.60 18.37 -6.24
N GLU A 106 -14.58 17.13 -5.74
CA GLU A 106 -15.60 16.65 -4.80
C GLU A 106 -15.51 17.31 -3.41
N LEU A 107 -14.33 17.83 -3.05
CA LEU A 107 -14.05 18.41 -1.73
C LEU A 107 -14.22 19.95 -1.69
N GLN A 108 -14.49 20.58 -2.84
CA GLN A 108 -14.87 21.99 -2.99
C GLN A 108 -16.39 22.16 -2.83
#